data_AF-A0A832A971-F1
#
_entry.id   AF-A0A832A971-F1
#
_cell.length_a   1.000
_cell.length_b   1.000
_cell.length_c   1.000
_cell.angle_alpha   90.00
_cell.angle_beta   90.00
_cell.angle_gamma   90.00
#
_symmetry.space_group_name_H-M   'P 1'
#
loop_
_entity.id
_entity.type
_entity.pdbx_description
1 polymer ?
#
loop_
_entity_poly.entity_id
_entity_poly.type
_entity_poly.pdbx_seq_one_letter_code
_entity_poly.pdbx_strand_id
1 'polypeptide(L)'
;MARPRIMLSECLGVKSVRYDGNIVFDSFIEILKKYVDVVPICPEVGIGLGIPRNPLVLRKENNNIELIDTGTGSIYTKLLEKFAIDVLDKTDVDGVVLKSASPSCGVGDAKIYGPDRRVVGKGDGIFTATIKKLIPCIPIESEKRLYAYEIRVRFLTKIFSFAELRSTLSNLKSIEELVDFHRKYKYLIMLHSQESLKNLGRLIAKRKEYVSEELANRYRKEFTKALCRNPSRRSYVNVFMHIYSHLKKDLNTNERRYIIDLIERYGNCKENLKTIMIYFRGFIHRFEDSYLAEQRFLFPYPEELDSISQ
;
A
#
# COMPACT_ATOMS: atom_id res chain seq x y z
N MET A 1 -1.99 1.62 16.52
CA MET A 1 -2.32 1.73 15.09
C MET A 1 -3.48 0.79 14.79
N ALA A 2 -4.38 1.14 13.88
CA ALA A 2 -5.43 0.22 13.44
C ALA A 2 -4.81 -0.92 12.60
N ARG A 3 -5.39 -2.13 12.68
CA ARG A 3 -4.97 -3.28 11.87
C ARG A 3 -5.52 -3.13 10.44
N PRO A 4 -4.65 -3.15 9.40
CA PRO A 4 -5.10 -3.16 8.01
C PRO A 4 -5.82 -4.45 7.65
N ARG A 5 -6.87 -4.36 6.84
CA ARG A 5 -7.54 -5.51 6.22
C ARG A 5 -6.89 -5.78 4.86
N ILE A 6 -6.20 -6.91 4.73
CA ILE A 6 -5.42 -7.25 3.53
C ILE A 6 -6.03 -8.43 2.81
N MET A 7 -6.43 -8.20 1.56
CA MET A 7 -6.76 -9.29 0.65
C MET A 7 -5.49 -10.03 0.26
N LEU A 8 -5.35 -11.29 0.70
CA LEU A 8 -4.13 -12.08 0.55
C LEU A 8 -4.42 -13.33 -0.27
N SER A 9 -3.60 -13.58 -1.31
CA SER A 9 -3.66 -14.86 -2.04
C SER A 9 -3.53 -16.05 -1.06
N GLU A 10 -4.53 -16.92 -1.00
CA GLU A 10 -4.60 -18.04 -0.06
C GLU A 10 -3.38 -18.98 -0.13
N CYS A 11 -2.80 -19.11 -1.32
CA CYS A 11 -1.59 -19.92 -1.51
C CYS A 11 -0.35 -19.36 -0.79
N LEU A 12 -0.37 -18.11 -0.31
CA LEU A 12 0.71 -17.48 0.46
C LEU A 12 0.57 -17.82 1.97
N GLY A 13 0.81 -19.09 2.30
CA GLY A 13 0.86 -19.57 3.68
C GLY A 13 -0.49 -19.60 4.39
N VAL A 14 -1.63 -19.63 3.68
CA VAL A 14 -2.96 -19.78 4.28
C VAL A 14 -3.54 -21.17 3.99
N LYS A 15 -3.63 -21.57 2.72
CA LYS A 15 -4.15 -22.87 2.28
C LYS A 15 -3.42 -23.40 1.05
N SER A 16 -3.45 -24.71 0.88
CA SER A 16 -2.91 -25.46 -0.26
C SER A 16 -3.80 -25.38 -1.52
N VAL A 17 -4.01 -24.18 -2.06
CA VAL A 17 -4.99 -23.92 -3.14
C VAL A 17 -4.37 -23.70 -4.53
N ARG A 18 -3.05 -23.90 -4.67
CA ARG A 18 -2.41 -23.82 -5.99
C ARG A 18 -2.93 -24.92 -6.92
N TYR A 19 -2.70 -24.74 -8.23
CA TYR A 19 -3.07 -25.73 -9.24
C TYR A 19 -2.46 -27.12 -8.98
N ASP A 20 -1.30 -27.18 -8.33
CA ASP A 20 -0.57 -28.38 -7.93
C ASP A 20 -0.86 -28.82 -6.48
N GLY A 21 -1.78 -28.17 -5.76
CA GLY A 21 -2.12 -28.50 -4.38
C GLY A 21 -1.05 -28.12 -3.35
N ASN A 22 -0.09 -27.27 -3.72
CA ASN A 22 0.97 -26.81 -2.81
C ASN A 22 0.64 -25.48 -2.12
N ILE A 23 1.30 -25.25 -0.99
CA ILE A 23 1.34 -23.97 -0.28
C ILE A 23 2.69 -23.28 -0.51
N VAL A 24 2.70 -21.94 -0.55
CA VAL A 24 3.91 -21.12 -0.70
C VAL A 24 4.18 -20.44 0.63
N PHE A 25 5.35 -20.73 1.21
CA PHE A 25 5.86 -20.00 2.37
C PHE A 25 6.61 -18.75 1.91
N ASP A 26 6.37 -17.62 2.58
CA ASP A 26 7.12 -16.38 2.40
C ASP A 26 7.35 -15.72 3.75
N SER A 27 8.63 -15.49 4.11
CA SER A 27 9.00 -15.02 5.45
C SER A 27 8.42 -13.65 5.78
N PHE A 28 8.39 -12.73 4.81
CA PHE A 28 7.82 -11.41 5.00
C PHE A 28 6.30 -11.47 5.18
N ILE A 29 5.61 -12.31 4.42
CA ILE A 29 4.16 -12.50 4.58
C ILE A 29 3.82 -13.02 5.98
N GLU A 30 4.61 -13.94 6.54
CA GLU A 30 4.39 -14.43 7.91
C GLU A 30 4.57 -13.34 8.98
N ILE A 31 5.53 -12.43 8.78
CA ILE A 31 5.66 -11.26 9.66
C ILE A 31 4.45 -10.33 9.47
N LEU A 32 4.07 -10.04 8.23
CA LEU A 32 2.95 -9.14 7.90
C LEU A 32 1.64 -9.59 8.55
N LYS A 33 1.33 -10.90 8.50
CA LYS A 33 0.12 -11.51 9.11
C LYS A 33 -0.06 -11.17 10.59
N LYS A 34 1.02 -10.93 11.34
CA LYS A 34 0.94 -10.55 12.76
C LYS A 34 0.32 -9.17 12.97
N TYR A 35 0.40 -8.29 11.97
CA TYR A 35 -0.01 -6.89 12.08
C TYR A 35 -1.25 -6.53 11.24
N VAL A 36 -1.79 -7.46 10.45
CA VAL A 36 -2.94 -7.25 9.56
C VAL A 36 -4.05 -8.26 9.79
N ASP A 37 -5.27 -7.93 9.40
CA ASP A 37 -6.40 -8.84 9.32
C ASP A 37 -6.44 -9.42 7.91
N VAL A 38 -6.30 -10.73 7.78
CA VAL A 38 -6.21 -11.40 6.48
C VAL A 38 -7.61 -11.68 5.94
N VAL A 39 -7.87 -11.19 4.73
CA VAL A 39 -9.02 -11.57 3.90
C VAL A 39 -8.51 -12.56 2.85
N PRO A 40 -8.59 -13.87 3.10
CA PRO A 40 -8.03 -14.87 2.19
C PRO A 40 -8.79 -14.89 0.86
N ILE A 41 -8.07 -14.95 -0.25
CA ILE A 41 -8.67 -15.06 -1.59
C ILE A 41 -7.95 -16.08 -2.49
N CYS A 42 -8.72 -16.88 -3.21
CA CYS A 42 -8.24 -17.63 -4.36
C CYS A 42 -9.20 -17.42 -5.53
N PRO A 43 -8.89 -16.54 -6.50
CA PRO A 43 -9.79 -16.27 -7.63
C PRO A 43 -10.15 -17.52 -8.43
N GLU A 44 -9.20 -18.44 -8.59
CA GLU A 44 -9.38 -19.67 -9.37
C GLU A 44 -10.36 -20.64 -8.69
N VAL A 45 -10.23 -20.85 -7.38
CA VAL A 45 -11.21 -21.66 -6.61
C VAL A 45 -12.54 -20.93 -6.50
N GLY A 46 -12.51 -19.60 -6.35
CA GLY A 46 -13.69 -18.75 -6.25
C GLY A 46 -14.60 -18.78 -7.49
N ILE A 47 -14.04 -19.04 -8.68
CA ILE A 47 -14.82 -19.26 -9.91
C ILE A 47 -15.19 -20.74 -10.14
N GLY A 48 -14.90 -21.63 -9.18
CA GLY A 48 -15.28 -23.04 -9.22
C GLY A 48 -14.24 -24.00 -9.77
N LEU A 49 -12.98 -23.59 -9.97
CA LEU A 49 -11.94 -24.52 -10.40
C LEU A 49 -11.48 -25.42 -9.23
N GLY A 50 -11.24 -26.69 -9.54
CA GLY A 50 -10.78 -27.69 -8.58
C GLY A 50 -9.32 -27.54 -8.12
N ILE A 51 -8.93 -28.41 -7.19
CA ILE A 51 -7.55 -28.62 -6.75
C ILE A 51 -7.31 -30.14 -6.74
N PRO A 52 -6.36 -30.68 -7.52
CA PRO A 52 -5.55 -30.00 -8.53
C PRO A 52 -6.39 -29.56 -9.75
N ARG A 53 -5.80 -28.72 -10.61
CA ARG A 53 -6.39 -28.27 -11.89
C ARG A 53 -5.32 -28.08 -12.95
N ASN A 54 -5.75 -27.98 -14.21
CA ASN A 54 -4.85 -27.63 -15.31
C ASN A 54 -4.26 -26.23 -15.11
N PRO A 55 -3.03 -25.99 -15.59
CA PRO A 55 -2.47 -24.65 -15.64
C PRO A 55 -3.36 -23.69 -16.45
N LEU A 56 -3.49 -22.47 -15.95
CA LEU A 56 -4.07 -21.37 -16.72
C LEU A 56 -2.97 -20.53 -17.36
N VAL A 57 -3.26 -19.91 -18.50
CA VAL A 57 -2.35 -18.97 -19.18
C VAL A 57 -3.11 -17.74 -19.66
N LEU A 58 -2.41 -16.60 -19.70
CA LEU A 58 -2.91 -15.41 -20.37
C LEU A 58 -2.52 -15.48 -21.85
N ARG A 59 -3.48 -15.43 -22.77
CA ARG A 59 -3.25 -15.37 -24.22
C ARG A 59 -3.69 -14.02 -24.77
N LYS A 60 -2.89 -13.44 -25.66
CA LYS A 60 -3.24 -12.20 -26.36
C LYS A 60 -3.81 -12.52 -27.74
N GLU A 61 -5.05 -12.11 -27.98
CA GLU A 61 -5.73 -12.18 -29.28
C GLU A 61 -6.38 -10.83 -29.62
N ASN A 62 -6.08 -10.28 -30.80
CA ASN A 62 -6.71 -9.05 -31.32
C ASN A 62 -6.79 -7.90 -30.27
N ASN A 63 -5.69 -7.67 -29.55
CA ASN A 63 -5.53 -6.73 -28.43
C ASN A 63 -6.25 -7.03 -27.12
N ASN A 64 -7.02 -8.11 -27.03
CA ASN A 64 -7.61 -8.59 -25.80
C ASN A 64 -6.71 -9.64 -25.14
N ILE A 65 -6.74 -9.69 -23.81
CA ILE A 65 -6.04 -10.71 -23.02
C ILE A 65 -7.11 -11.64 -22.44
N GLU A 66 -6.98 -12.92 -22.72
CA GLU A 66 -7.89 -13.95 -22.23
C GLU A 66 -7.17 -14.92 -21.29
N LEU A 67 -7.87 -15.35 -20.24
CA LEU A 67 -7.42 -16.41 -19.35
C LEU A 67 -7.95 -17.76 -19.83
N ILE A 68 -7.04 -18.66 -20.17
CA ILE A 68 -7.35 -19.93 -20.84
C ILE A 68 -6.80 -21.10 -20.03
N ASP A 69 -7.60 -22.14 -19.88
CA ASP A 69 -7.17 -23.45 -19.36
C ASP A 69 -6.43 -24.23 -20.46
N THR A 70 -5.19 -24.65 -20.17
CA THR A 70 -4.33 -25.29 -21.17
C THR A 70 -4.76 -26.72 -21.53
N GLY A 71 -5.53 -27.39 -20.67
CA GLY A 71 -6.00 -28.75 -20.90
C GLY A 71 -7.33 -28.80 -21.65
N THR A 72 -8.27 -27.90 -21.32
CA THR A 72 -9.61 -27.90 -21.93
C THR A 72 -9.80 -26.85 -23.03
N GLY A 73 -8.97 -25.81 -23.07
CA GLY A 73 -9.14 -24.65 -23.95
C GLY A 73 -10.26 -23.69 -23.51
N SER A 74 -10.87 -23.92 -22.34
CA SER A 74 -11.95 -23.08 -21.82
C SER A 74 -11.43 -21.69 -21.43
N ILE A 75 -12.25 -20.66 -21.68
CA ILE A 75 -11.94 -19.26 -21.37
C ILE A 75 -12.65 -18.84 -20.08
N TYR A 76 -11.90 -18.34 -19.10
CA TYR A 76 -12.41 -17.99 -17.76
C TYR A 76 -12.39 -16.48 -17.46
N THR A 77 -11.98 -15.64 -18.40
CA THR A 77 -11.78 -14.18 -18.22
C THR A 77 -12.98 -13.51 -17.54
N LYS A 78 -14.18 -13.62 -18.13
CA LYS A 78 -15.40 -12.94 -17.64
C LYS A 78 -15.86 -13.45 -16.28
N LEU A 79 -15.68 -14.74 -15.99
CA LEU A 79 -16.02 -15.31 -14.69
C LEU A 79 -15.14 -14.71 -13.59
N LEU A 80 -13.86 -14.53 -13.88
CA LEU A 80 -12.88 -14.01 -12.93
C LEU A 80 -13.01 -12.49 -12.74
N GLU A 81 -13.37 -11.74 -13.79
CA GLU A 81 -13.77 -10.33 -13.70
C GLU A 81 -15.02 -10.15 -12.83
N LYS A 82 -16.07 -10.96 -13.05
CA LYS A 82 -17.28 -10.94 -12.24
C LYS A 82 -16.99 -11.29 -10.78
N PHE A 83 -16.19 -12.32 -10.55
CA PHE A 83 -15.78 -12.72 -9.20
C PHE A 83 -15.05 -11.59 -8.46
N ALA A 84 -14.18 -10.82 -9.14
CA ALA A 84 -13.52 -9.67 -8.53
C ALA A 84 -14.51 -8.58 -8.08
N ILE A 85 -15.55 -8.31 -8.89
CA ILE A 85 -16.63 -7.37 -8.52
C ILE A 85 -17.37 -7.89 -7.28
N ASP A 86 -17.84 -9.15 -7.34
CA ASP A 86 -18.63 -9.75 -6.26
C ASP A 86 -17.88 -9.80 -4.92
N VAL A 87 -16.55 -9.99 -4.95
CA VAL A 87 -15.70 -9.99 -3.76
C VAL A 87 -15.52 -8.58 -3.20
N LEU A 88 -15.25 -7.59 -4.05
CA LEU A 88 -15.06 -6.20 -3.59
C LEU A 88 -16.35 -5.58 -3.06
N ASP A 89 -17.51 -5.96 -3.59
CA ASP A 89 -18.80 -5.50 -3.05
C ASP A 89 -19.07 -6.03 -1.63
N LYS A 90 -18.46 -7.16 -1.27
CA LYS A 90 -18.67 -7.83 0.03
C LYS A 90 -17.52 -7.62 1.02
N THR A 91 -16.41 -7.03 0.59
CA THR A 91 -15.20 -6.92 1.40
C THR A 91 -14.65 -5.51 1.39
N ASP A 92 -14.42 -4.98 2.59
CA ASP A 92 -13.74 -3.71 2.79
C ASP A 92 -12.27 -3.97 3.12
N VAL A 93 -11.37 -3.57 2.22
CA VAL A 93 -9.94 -3.87 2.27
C VAL A 93 -9.09 -2.62 2.13
N ASP A 94 -8.01 -2.54 2.91
CA ASP A 94 -7.08 -1.41 2.91
C ASP A 94 -5.91 -1.64 1.92
N GLY A 95 -5.72 -2.87 1.44
CA GLY A 95 -4.70 -3.24 0.47
C GLY A 95 -4.80 -4.70 0.02
N VAL A 96 -4.02 -5.05 -0.98
CA VAL A 96 -4.03 -6.37 -1.62
C VAL A 96 -2.59 -6.88 -1.79
N VAL A 97 -2.35 -8.12 -1.38
CA VAL A 97 -1.09 -8.84 -1.63
C VAL A 97 -1.38 -10.12 -2.39
N LEU A 98 -0.86 -10.21 -3.60
CA LEU A 98 -1.18 -11.29 -4.52
C LEU A 98 0.03 -12.12 -4.92
N LYS A 99 -0.19 -13.39 -5.24
CA LYS A 99 0.86 -14.30 -5.68
C LYS A 99 1.45 -13.84 -7.01
N SER A 100 2.76 -13.62 -7.01
CA SER A 100 3.55 -13.24 -8.19
C SER A 100 3.42 -14.28 -9.32
N ALA A 101 3.48 -13.80 -10.57
CA ALA A 101 3.47 -14.57 -11.81
C ALA A 101 2.24 -15.46 -12.06
N SER A 102 1.20 -15.36 -11.22
CA SER A 102 -0.08 -16.05 -11.46
C SER A 102 -0.81 -15.39 -12.63
N PRO A 103 -1.39 -16.16 -13.57
CA PRO A 103 -2.20 -15.60 -14.65
C PRO A 103 -3.50 -14.95 -14.12
N SER A 104 -3.95 -15.34 -12.93
CA SER A 104 -5.11 -14.74 -12.26
C SER A 104 -4.71 -13.56 -11.39
N CYS A 105 -3.64 -13.70 -10.58
CA CYS A 105 -3.31 -12.78 -9.48
C CYS A 105 -2.00 -11.99 -9.67
N GLY A 106 -1.22 -12.25 -10.72
CA GLY A 106 0.09 -11.62 -10.92
C GLY A 106 0.00 -10.09 -10.97
N VAL A 107 1.05 -9.41 -10.52
CA VAL A 107 1.11 -7.95 -10.41
C VAL A 107 2.21 -7.45 -11.34
N GLY A 108 1.85 -7.22 -12.59
CA GLY A 108 2.74 -6.79 -13.67
C GLY A 108 3.75 -7.85 -14.13
N ASP A 109 3.71 -9.07 -13.59
CA ASP A 109 4.70 -10.12 -13.83
C ASP A 109 4.13 -11.43 -14.40
N ALA A 110 2.82 -11.50 -14.65
CA ALA A 110 2.17 -12.65 -15.28
C ALA A 110 2.57 -12.73 -16.76
N LYS A 111 3.01 -13.90 -17.23
CA LYS A 111 3.41 -14.11 -18.63
C LYS A 111 2.18 -14.07 -19.53
N ILE A 112 2.28 -13.32 -20.63
CA ILE A 112 1.27 -13.24 -21.69
C ILE A 112 1.82 -13.94 -22.93
N TYR A 113 1.07 -14.90 -23.45
CA TYR A 113 1.43 -15.73 -24.59
C TYR A 113 0.74 -15.23 -25.87
N GLY A 114 1.47 -15.26 -26.98
CA GLY A 114 0.94 -15.00 -28.31
C GLY A 114 0.26 -16.23 -28.94
N PRO A 115 -0.30 -16.08 -30.15
CA PRO A 115 -0.92 -17.19 -30.89
C PRO A 115 0.02 -18.38 -31.13
N ASP A 116 1.32 -18.12 -31.27
CA ASP A 116 2.39 -19.10 -31.48
C ASP A 116 2.89 -19.75 -30.17
N ARG A 117 2.21 -19.52 -29.04
CA ARG A 117 2.59 -19.98 -27.70
C ARG A 117 3.94 -19.44 -27.20
N ARG A 118 4.50 -18.39 -27.82
CA ARG A 118 5.66 -17.69 -27.29
C ARG A 118 5.23 -16.59 -26.33
N VAL A 119 6.07 -16.26 -25.35
CA VAL A 119 5.82 -15.14 -24.43
C VAL A 119 6.02 -13.83 -25.19
N VAL A 120 4.95 -13.04 -25.30
CA VAL A 120 4.95 -11.74 -25.99
C VAL A 120 5.01 -10.56 -25.03
N GLY A 121 4.87 -10.82 -23.73
CA GLY A 121 4.97 -9.77 -22.71
C GLY A 121 4.69 -10.28 -21.30
N LYS A 122 4.65 -9.33 -20.36
CA LYS A 122 4.20 -9.53 -18.99
C LYS A 122 3.16 -8.47 -18.63
N GLY A 123 2.22 -8.83 -17.77
CA GLY A 123 1.17 -7.93 -17.32
C GLY A 123 0.56 -8.35 -15.99
N ASP A 124 -0.53 -7.69 -15.65
CA ASP A 124 -1.37 -8.08 -14.52
C ASP A 124 -2.17 -9.34 -14.86
N GLY A 125 -2.44 -10.16 -13.84
CA GLY A 125 -3.46 -11.18 -13.95
C GLY A 125 -4.87 -10.56 -14.06
N ILE A 126 -5.83 -11.32 -14.58
CA ILE A 126 -7.20 -10.80 -14.82
C ILE A 126 -7.86 -10.27 -13.54
N PHE A 127 -7.65 -10.92 -12.39
CA PHE A 127 -8.18 -10.46 -11.09
C PHE A 127 -7.55 -9.12 -10.71
N THR A 128 -6.22 -9.05 -10.75
CA THR A 128 -5.43 -7.87 -10.41
C THR A 128 -5.81 -6.67 -11.28
N ALA A 129 -5.90 -6.89 -12.60
CA ALA A 129 -6.29 -5.85 -13.54
C ALA A 129 -7.70 -5.31 -13.26
N THR A 130 -8.62 -6.20 -12.87
CA THR A 130 -10.00 -5.81 -12.51
C THR A 130 -10.04 -4.99 -11.22
N ILE A 131 -9.34 -5.41 -10.16
CA ILE A 131 -9.27 -4.64 -8.90
C ILE A 131 -8.68 -3.24 -9.15
N LYS A 132 -7.59 -3.14 -9.92
CA LYS A 132 -6.96 -1.83 -10.24
C LYS A 132 -7.93 -0.89 -10.96
N LYS A 133 -8.85 -1.41 -11.77
CA LYS A 133 -9.88 -0.60 -12.44
C LYS A 133 -10.97 -0.16 -11.47
N LEU A 134 -11.42 -1.06 -10.60
CA LEU A 134 -12.53 -0.81 -9.65
C LEU A 134 -12.12 0.13 -8.51
N ILE A 135 -10.89 0.02 -8.01
CA ILE A 135 -10.37 0.84 -6.92
C ILE A 135 -8.99 1.41 -7.31
N PRO A 136 -8.92 2.48 -8.14
CA PRO A 136 -7.67 2.98 -8.74
C PRO A 136 -6.53 3.33 -7.77
N CYS A 137 -6.84 3.58 -6.49
CA CYS A 137 -5.85 3.98 -5.49
C CYS A 137 -5.55 2.91 -4.44
N ILE A 138 -6.13 1.71 -4.56
CA ILE A 138 -5.85 0.65 -3.60
C ILE A 138 -4.38 0.20 -3.72
N PRO A 139 -3.64 0.04 -2.61
CA PRO A 139 -2.29 -0.50 -2.64
C PRO A 139 -2.35 -1.97 -3.04
N ILE A 140 -1.72 -2.33 -4.17
CA ILE A 140 -1.62 -3.72 -4.64
C ILE A 140 -0.17 -4.03 -4.94
N GLU A 141 0.36 -5.07 -4.31
CA GLU A 141 1.71 -5.56 -4.55
C GLU A 141 1.75 -7.09 -4.57
N SER A 142 2.83 -7.65 -5.09
CA SER A 142 3.11 -9.09 -4.97
C SER A 142 4.09 -9.36 -3.83
N GLU A 143 4.08 -10.58 -3.30
CA GLU A 143 4.99 -11.01 -2.23
C GLU A 143 6.45 -10.72 -2.58
N LYS A 144 6.84 -10.96 -3.85
CA LYS A 144 8.21 -10.72 -4.32
C LYS A 144 8.57 -9.23 -4.40
N ARG A 145 7.63 -8.38 -4.80
CA ARG A 145 7.88 -6.93 -4.92
C ARG A 145 8.08 -6.27 -3.56
N LEU A 146 7.50 -6.84 -2.51
CA LEU A 146 7.64 -6.35 -1.12
C LEU A 146 9.04 -6.60 -0.53
N TYR A 147 9.93 -7.34 -1.20
CA TYR A 147 11.35 -7.39 -0.79
C TYR A 147 12.10 -6.10 -1.13
N ALA A 148 11.68 -5.38 -2.18
CA ALA A 148 12.24 -4.08 -2.50
C ALA A 148 11.81 -3.04 -1.46
N TYR A 149 12.79 -2.50 -0.72
CA TYR A 149 12.54 -1.62 0.43
C TYR A 149 11.60 -0.45 0.12
N GLU A 150 11.83 0.29 -0.97
CA GLU A 150 10.99 1.44 -1.31
C GLU A 150 9.55 1.06 -1.66
N ILE A 151 9.35 -0.09 -2.31
CA ILE A 151 8.01 -0.62 -2.61
C ILE A 151 7.32 -1.00 -1.31
N ARG A 152 8.03 -1.74 -0.43
CA ARG A 152 7.52 -2.16 0.88
C ARG A 152 7.10 -0.97 1.74
N VAL A 153 7.98 0.00 1.92
CA VAL A 153 7.70 1.22 2.72
C VAL A 153 6.45 1.91 2.19
N ARG A 154 6.33 2.08 0.87
CA ARG A 154 5.17 2.74 0.26
C ARG A 154 3.88 1.94 0.44
N PHE A 155 3.93 0.62 0.23
CA PHE A 155 2.79 -0.26 0.43
C PHE A 155 2.32 -0.22 1.88
N LEU A 156 3.22 -0.50 2.82
CA LEU A 156 2.95 -0.52 4.26
C LEU A 156 2.40 0.84 4.73
N THR A 157 3.06 1.93 4.36
CA THR A 157 2.60 3.28 4.73
C THR A 157 1.16 3.52 4.29
N LYS A 158 0.79 3.14 3.06
CA LYS A 158 -0.58 3.33 2.56
C LYS A 158 -1.59 2.45 3.30
N ILE A 159 -1.33 1.15 3.46
CA ILE A 159 -2.30 0.25 4.10
C ILE A 159 -2.57 0.65 5.55
N PHE A 160 -1.54 1.04 6.32
CA PHE A 160 -1.71 1.50 7.70
C PHE A 160 -2.41 2.87 7.75
N SER A 161 -2.12 3.76 6.80
CA SER A 161 -2.83 5.04 6.69
C SER A 161 -4.32 4.86 6.39
N PHE A 162 -4.67 3.96 5.48
CA PHE A 162 -6.07 3.69 5.13
C PHE A 162 -6.82 2.96 6.25
N ALA A 163 -6.16 2.01 6.93
CA ALA A 163 -6.72 1.35 8.10
C ALA A 163 -7.02 2.32 9.24
N GLU A 164 -6.07 3.22 9.55
CA GLU A 164 -6.24 4.22 10.62
C GLU A 164 -7.29 5.26 10.24
N LEU A 165 -7.33 5.70 8.98
CA LEU A 165 -8.39 6.57 8.48
C LEU A 165 -9.77 5.91 8.61
N ARG A 166 -9.91 4.66 8.16
CA ARG A 166 -11.15 3.89 8.26
C ARG A 166 -11.60 3.77 9.70
N SER A 167 -10.71 3.35 10.60
CA SER A 167 -11.00 3.21 12.03
C SER A 167 -11.39 4.54 12.69
N THR A 168 -10.71 5.63 12.34
CA THR A 168 -10.98 6.98 12.87
C THR A 168 -12.34 7.46 12.42
N LEU A 169 -12.65 7.36 11.12
CA LEU A 169 -13.92 7.85 10.58
C LEU A 169 -15.13 7.00 10.98
N SER A 170 -14.96 5.68 11.16
CA SER A 170 -16.05 4.80 11.62
C SER A 170 -16.45 5.00 13.08
N ASN A 171 -15.53 5.50 13.92
CA ASN A 171 -15.77 5.70 15.36
C ASN A 171 -15.75 7.19 15.75
N LEU A 172 -15.91 8.09 14.77
CA LEU A 172 -15.66 9.51 14.96
C LEU A 172 -16.71 10.12 15.90
N LYS A 173 -16.27 10.60 17.06
CA LYS A 173 -17.16 11.21 18.07
C LYS A 173 -17.15 12.74 18.02
N SER A 174 -16.02 13.32 17.64
CA SER A 174 -15.86 14.77 17.63
C SER A 174 -14.91 15.25 16.53
N ILE A 175 -14.91 16.56 16.27
CA ILE A 175 -14.00 17.17 15.29
C ILE A 175 -12.55 17.14 15.78
N GLU A 176 -12.33 17.14 17.09
CA GLU A 176 -10.99 17.09 17.71
C GLU A 176 -10.25 15.79 17.37
N GLU A 177 -10.95 14.65 17.31
CA GLU A 177 -10.36 13.37 16.88
C GLU A 177 -9.87 13.45 15.43
N LEU A 178 -10.62 14.11 14.55
CA LEU A 178 -10.21 14.31 13.15
C LEU A 178 -9.05 15.30 13.03
N VAL A 179 -9.01 16.33 13.89
CA VAL A 179 -7.90 17.28 13.97
C VAL A 179 -6.62 16.59 14.47
N ASP A 180 -6.73 15.72 15.48
CA ASP A 180 -5.62 14.93 16.00
C ASP A 180 -5.09 13.95 14.95
N PHE A 181 -5.98 13.24 14.24
CA PHE A 181 -5.61 12.44 13.08
C PHE A 181 -4.88 13.29 12.03
N HIS A 182 -5.43 14.44 11.66
CA HIS A 182 -4.80 15.32 10.68
C HIS A 182 -3.40 15.78 11.12
N ARG A 183 -3.21 16.08 12.42
CA ARG A 183 -1.90 16.45 12.99
C ARG A 183 -0.88 15.34 12.80
N LYS A 184 -1.25 14.09 13.11
CA LYS A 184 -0.37 12.90 12.98
C LYS A 184 0.03 12.63 11.52
N TYR A 185 -0.87 12.92 10.58
CA TYR A 185 -0.66 12.68 9.16
C TYR A 185 -0.15 13.90 8.38
N LYS A 186 0.04 15.05 9.02
CA LYS A 186 0.42 16.33 8.38
C LYS A 186 1.58 16.18 7.40
N TYR A 187 2.72 15.65 7.86
CA TYR A 187 3.90 15.49 7.00
C TYR A 187 3.73 14.44 5.91
N LEU A 188 2.93 13.40 6.15
CA LEU A 188 2.64 12.39 5.13
C LEU A 188 1.74 12.98 4.04
N ILE A 189 0.70 13.71 4.40
CA ILE A 189 -0.14 14.42 3.42
C ILE A 189 0.71 15.43 2.66
N MET A 190 1.57 16.19 3.35
CA MET A 190 2.50 17.15 2.75
C MET A 190 3.42 16.51 1.71
N LEU A 191 3.94 15.32 2.02
CA LEU A 191 4.79 14.53 1.12
C LEU A 191 4.09 14.22 -0.20
N HIS A 192 2.80 13.91 -0.14
CA HIS A 192 2.02 13.47 -1.29
C HIS A 192 1.32 14.62 -2.03
N SER A 193 0.85 15.64 -1.32
CA SER A 193 0.19 16.80 -1.88
C SER A 193 0.02 17.96 -0.89
N GLN A 194 0.74 19.06 -1.15
CA GLN A 194 0.56 20.34 -0.45
C GLN A 194 -0.85 20.93 -0.63
N GLU A 195 -1.43 20.75 -1.81
CA GLU A 195 -2.80 21.17 -2.12
C GLU A 195 -3.80 20.46 -1.20
N SER A 196 -3.73 19.12 -1.12
CA SER A 196 -4.60 18.35 -0.24
C SER A 196 -4.37 18.65 1.23
N LEU A 197 -3.13 18.90 1.67
CA LEU A 197 -2.85 19.35 3.03
C LEU A 197 -3.62 20.63 3.37
N LYS A 198 -3.58 21.64 2.48
CA LYS A 198 -4.30 22.90 2.65
C LYS A 198 -5.82 22.70 2.65
N ASN A 199 -6.33 21.87 1.73
CA ASN A 199 -7.76 21.60 1.59
C ASN A 199 -8.30 20.87 2.83
N LEU A 200 -7.63 19.83 3.28
CA LEU A 200 -7.99 19.08 4.49
C LEU A 200 -7.92 19.97 5.74
N GLY A 201 -6.87 20.79 5.88
CA GLY A 201 -6.77 21.77 6.96
C GLY A 201 -7.94 22.75 7.00
N ARG A 202 -8.40 23.24 5.84
CA ARG A 202 -9.59 24.10 5.74
C ARG A 202 -10.89 23.38 6.09
N LEU A 203 -11.00 22.09 5.76
CA LEU A 203 -12.18 21.29 6.09
C LEU A 203 -12.35 21.14 7.60
N ILE A 204 -11.26 20.86 8.32
CA ILE A 204 -11.29 20.65 9.77
C ILE A 204 -11.26 21.95 10.59
N ALA A 205 -10.82 23.07 10.00
CA ALA A 205 -10.81 24.38 10.66
C ALA A 205 -12.22 24.91 10.98
N LYS A 206 -13.24 24.44 10.26
CA LYS A 206 -14.65 24.76 10.54
C LYS A 206 -15.12 23.91 11.72
N ARG A 207 -14.78 24.36 12.93
CA ARG A 207 -15.17 23.72 14.20
C ARG A 207 -16.70 23.78 14.35
N LYS A 208 -17.38 22.70 13.95
CA LYS A 208 -18.78 22.45 14.29
C LYS A 208 -18.82 21.47 15.45
N GLU A 209 -19.82 21.57 16.32
CA GLU A 209 -20.02 20.65 17.46
C GLU A 209 -20.16 19.19 17.03
N TYR A 210 -20.69 18.94 15.82
CA TYR A 210 -20.91 17.59 15.29
C TYR A 210 -20.25 17.39 13.92
N VAL A 211 -19.65 16.22 13.74
CA VAL A 211 -19.11 15.79 12.44
C VAL A 211 -20.21 15.12 11.63
N SER A 212 -20.59 15.73 10.50
CA SER A 212 -21.52 15.11 9.57
C SER A 212 -20.83 14.00 8.76
N GLU A 213 -21.62 13.01 8.35
CA GLU A 213 -21.17 11.97 7.42
C GLU A 213 -20.60 12.57 6.11
N GLU A 214 -21.19 13.68 5.65
CA GLU A 214 -20.67 14.44 4.51
C GLU A 214 -19.23 14.95 4.74
N LEU A 215 -18.94 15.51 5.93
CA LEU A 215 -17.59 15.98 6.25
C LEU A 215 -16.61 14.82 6.30
N ALA A 216 -16.97 13.70 6.94
CA ALA A 216 -16.16 12.49 7.00
C ALA A 216 -15.86 11.95 5.58
N ASN A 217 -16.86 11.89 4.71
CA ASN A 217 -16.70 11.43 3.33
C ASN A 217 -15.83 12.37 2.49
N ARG A 218 -15.99 13.69 2.65
CA ARG A 218 -15.12 14.68 1.97
C ARG A 218 -13.68 14.59 2.45
N TYR A 219 -13.47 14.45 3.76
CA TYR A 219 -12.13 14.25 4.32
C TYR A 219 -11.50 12.97 3.79
N ARG A 220 -12.23 11.84 3.83
CA ARG A 220 -11.81 10.55 3.28
C ARG A 220 -11.37 10.68 1.83
N LYS A 221 -12.21 11.29 0.98
CA LYS A 221 -11.94 11.45 -0.46
C LYS A 221 -10.67 12.26 -0.73
N GLU A 222 -10.49 13.40 -0.06
CA GLU A 222 -9.32 14.25 -0.27
C GLU A 222 -8.04 13.63 0.34
N PHE A 223 -8.14 12.93 1.47
CA PHE A 223 -7.01 12.18 2.04
C PHE A 223 -6.57 11.04 1.12
N THR A 224 -7.51 10.22 0.64
CA THR A 224 -7.21 9.14 -0.31
C THR A 224 -6.58 9.71 -1.58
N LYS A 225 -7.16 10.77 -2.15
CA LYS A 225 -6.60 11.48 -3.33
C LYS A 225 -5.14 11.91 -3.11
N ALA A 226 -4.80 12.42 -1.92
CA ALA A 226 -3.42 12.76 -1.60
C ALA A 226 -2.52 11.51 -1.72
N LEU A 227 -2.82 10.45 -0.97
CA LEU A 227 -2.01 9.23 -0.92
C LEU A 227 -1.99 8.42 -2.23
N CYS A 228 -2.93 8.65 -3.16
CA CYS A 228 -2.86 8.08 -4.51
C CYS A 228 -1.60 8.54 -5.26
N ARG A 229 -1.15 9.79 -5.04
CA ARG A 229 -0.03 10.39 -5.76
C ARG A 229 1.30 9.79 -5.29
N ASN A 230 2.20 9.50 -6.23
CA ASN A 230 3.54 9.04 -5.88
C ASN A 230 4.43 10.24 -5.53
N PRO A 231 5.08 10.25 -4.36
CA PRO A 231 5.90 11.37 -3.96
C PRO A 231 7.22 11.39 -4.74
N SER A 232 7.66 12.59 -5.11
CA SER A 232 8.97 12.80 -5.72
C SER A 232 10.06 12.96 -4.64
N ARG A 233 11.34 12.74 -4.99
CA ARG A 233 12.46 13.04 -4.07
C ARG A 233 12.43 14.48 -3.57
N ARG A 234 12.08 15.44 -4.43
CA ARG A 234 11.89 16.85 -4.04
C ARG A 234 10.83 17.02 -2.94
N SER A 235 9.76 16.23 -2.97
CA SER A 235 8.71 16.28 -1.95
C SER A 235 9.20 15.76 -0.60
N TYR A 236 10.01 14.68 -0.60
CA TYR A 236 10.70 14.21 0.60
C TYR A 236 11.66 15.25 1.18
N VAL A 237 12.52 15.85 0.33
CA VAL A 237 13.44 16.94 0.75
C VAL A 237 12.66 18.06 1.42
N ASN A 238 11.54 18.47 0.83
CA ASN A 238 10.67 19.50 1.41
C ASN A 238 10.16 19.10 2.81
N VAL A 239 9.64 17.89 2.97
CA VAL A 239 9.18 17.39 4.28
C VAL A 239 10.33 17.34 5.30
N PHE A 240 11.50 16.82 4.92
CA PHE A 240 12.67 16.79 5.80
C PHE A 240 13.13 18.20 6.21
N MET A 241 13.07 19.18 5.32
CA MET A 241 13.38 20.58 5.66
C MET A 241 12.38 21.17 6.67
N HIS A 242 11.11 20.81 6.57
CA HIS A 242 10.10 21.21 7.55
C HIS A 242 10.32 20.55 8.92
N ILE A 243 10.72 19.27 8.95
CA ILE A 243 11.04 18.57 10.20
C ILE A 243 12.35 19.13 10.79
N TYR A 244 13.36 19.38 9.97
CA TYR A 244 14.60 20.05 10.38
C TYR A 244 14.31 21.42 11.02
N SER A 245 13.40 22.20 10.44
CA SER A 245 13.04 23.51 10.99
C SER A 245 12.44 23.43 12.40
N HIS A 246 11.72 22.33 12.69
CA HIS A 246 11.20 22.03 14.02
C HIS A 246 12.34 21.69 15.00
N LEU A 247 13.25 20.81 14.60
CA LEU A 247 14.40 20.37 15.41
C LEU A 247 15.52 21.41 15.55
N LYS A 248 15.54 22.45 14.69
CA LYS A 248 16.67 23.37 14.51
C LYS A 248 17.16 23.97 15.83
N LYS A 249 16.26 24.27 16.76
CA LYS A 249 16.61 24.94 18.02
C LYS A 249 17.42 24.06 18.96
N ASP A 250 17.16 22.75 18.93
CA ASP A 250 17.77 21.77 19.84
C ASP A 250 19.08 21.17 19.29
N LEU A 251 19.34 21.38 17.99
CA LEU A 251 20.55 20.93 17.31
C LEU A 251 21.74 21.88 17.53
N ASN A 252 22.93 21.34 17.75
CA ASN A 252 24.16 22.13 17.73
C ASN A 252 24.60 22.48 16.30
N THR A 253 25.61 23.36 16.15
CA THR A 253 26.08 23.83 14.84
C THR A 253 26.56 22.70 13.92
N ASN A 254 27.23 21.68 14.47
CA ASN A 254 27.73 20.55 13.68
C ASN A 254 26.59 19.65 13.22
N GLU A 255 25.63 19.36 14.09
CA GLU A 255 24.44 18.57 13.78
C GLU A 255 23.57 19.25 12.72
N ARG A 256 23.34 20.57 12.85
CA ARG A 256 22.60 21.35 11.84
C ARG A 256 23.23 21.21 10.46
N ARG A 257 24.54 21.41 10.36
CA ARG A 257 25.29 21.28 9.11
C ARG A 257 25.22 19.86 8.56
N TYR A 258 25.37 18.85 9.41
CA TYR A 258 25.31 17.45 9.00
C TYR A 258 23.93 17.05 8.47
N ILE A 259 22.85 17.46 9.13
CA ILE A 259 21.47 17.15 8.67
C ILE A 259 21.19 17.82 7.32
N ILE A 260 21.59 19.08 7.14
CA ILE A 260 21.41 19.78 5.86
C ILE A 260 22.16 19.03 4.75
N ASP A 261 23.43 18.68 4.96
CA ASP A 261 24.21 17.87 4.01
C ASP A 261 23.52 16.54 3.69
N LEU A 262 23.01 15.84 4.71
CA LEU A 262 22.30 14.57 4.54
C LEU A 262 21.03 14.72 3.67
N ILE A 263 20.24 15.78 3.89
CA ILE A 263 19.07 16.11 3.08
C ILE A 263 19.47 16.40 1.63
N GLU A 264 20.54 17.18 1.42
CA GLU A 264 21.05 17.51 0.08
C GLU A 264 21.58 16.27 -0.66
N ARG A 265 22.34 15.41 0.02
CA ARG A 265 22.81 14.13 -0.55
C ARG A 265 21.63 13.25 -0.94
N TYR A 266 20.60 13.15 -0.11
CA TYR A 266 19.37 12.44 -0.48
C TYR A 266 18.67 13.10 -1.68
N GLY A 267 18.56 14.42 -1.72
CA GLY A 267 18.01 15.13 -2.88
C GLY A 267 18.74 14.83 -4.19
N ASN A 268 20.07 14.67 -4.12
CA ASN A 268 20.97 14.40 -5.23
C ASN A 268 21.21 12.90 -5.53
N CYS A 269 20.38 12.00 -4.99
CA CYS A 269 20.50 10.55 -5.17
C CYS A 269 21.81 9.93 -4.66
N LYS A 270 22.52 10.61 -3.75
CA LYS A 270 23.75 10.13 -3.10
C LYS A 270 23.50 9.48 -1.74
N GLU A 271 22.24 9.37 -1.33
CA GLU A 271 21.83 8.77 -0.06
C GLU A 271 20.45 8.13 -0.17
N ASN A 272 20.20 7.16 0.71
CA ASN A 272 19.03 6.30 0.72
C ASN A 272 17.97 6.84 1.69
N LEU A 273 16.68 6.64 1.39
CA LEU A 273 15.60 7.08 2.29
C LEU A 273 15.72 6.48 3.69
N LYS A 274 16.17 5.21 3.79
CA LYS A 274 16.36 4.54 5.09
C LYS A 274 17.33 5.28 6.00
N THR A 275 18.46 5.72 5.47
CA THR A 275 19.51 6.40 6.24
C THR A 275 19.00 7.70 6.84
N ILE A 276 18.41 8.56 6.00
CA ILE A 276 17.87 9.84 6.47
C ILE A 276 16.76 9.65 7.52
N MET A 277 15.88 8.67 7.33
CA MET A 277 14.84 8.33 8.30
C MET A 277 15.41 7.91 9.66
N ILE A 278 16.46 7.08 9.68
CA ILE A 278 17.14 6.65 10.92
C ILE A 278 17.71 7.86 11.66
N TYR A 279 18.38 8.79 10.96
CA TYR A 279 18.92 9.99 11.60
C TYR A 279 17.83 10.86 12.24
N PHE A 280 16.74 11.13 11.51
CA PHE A 280 15.61 11.88 12.07
C PHE A 280 14.98 11.18 13.27
N ARG A 281 14.76 9.85 13.21
CA ARG A 281 14.26 9.07 14.35
C ARG A 281 15.20 9.14 15.55
N GLY A 282 16.51 9.09 15.33
CA GLY A 282 17.51 9.23 16.39
C GLY A 282 17.45 10.59 17.11
N PHE A 283 17.28 11.69 16.38
CA PHE A 283 17.08 13.01 16.99
C PHE A 283 15.79 13.10 17.79
N ILE A 284 14.69 12.52 17.28
CA ILE A 284 13.40 12.50 17.99
C ILE A 284 13.54 11.78 19.32
N HIS A 285 14.24 10.64 19.34
CA HIS A 285 14.48 9.91 20.58
C HIS A 285 15.36 10.71 21.55
N ARG A 286 16.46 11.29 21.06
CA ARG A 286 17.37 12.09 21.90
C ARG A 286 16.71 13.32 22.52
N PHE A 287 15.83 14.00 21.78
CA PHE A 287 15.16 15.21 22.25
C PHE A 287 13.82 14.95 22.92
N GLU A 288 13.39 13.68 23.02
CA GLU A 288 12.10 13.28 23.56
C GLU A 288 10.92 14.05 22.92
N ASP A 289 11.01 14.29 21.60
CA ASP A 289 10.06 15.12 20.87
C ASP A 289 8.73 14.38 20.65
N SER A 290 7.80 14.58 21.58
CA SER A 290 6.47 13.96 21.54
C SER A 290 5.67 14.30 20.27
N TYR A 291 5.82 15.52 19.73
CA TYR A 291 5.09 15.93 18.53
C TYR A 291 5.56 15.18 17.27
N LEU A 292 6.88 15.03 17.10
CA LEU A 292 7.47 14.31 15.97
C LEU A 292 7.37 12.79 16.13
N ALA A 293 7.41 12.27 17.36
CA ALA A 293 7.22 10.85 17.66
C ALA A 293 5.84 10.34 17.17
N GLU A 294 4.82 11.19 17.16
CA GLU A 294 3.49 10.83 16.66
C GLU A 294 3.33 10.95 15.13
N GLN A 295 4.32 11.52 14.41
CA GLN A 295 4.18 11.78 12.99
C GLN A 295 4.26 10.48 12.17
N ARG A 296 3.16 10.16 11.48
CA ARG A 296 3.05 8.97 10.63
C ARG A 296 3.94 9.00 9.40
N PHE A 297 4.53 10.14 9.05
CA PHE A 297 5.62 10.16 8.07
C PHE A 297 6.88 9.47 8.61
N LEU A 298 7.21 9.69 9.88
CA LEU A 298 8.41 9.16 10.53
C LEU A 298 8.21 7.73 11.05
N PHE A 299 7.02 7.44 11.58
CA PHE A 299 6.63 6.14 12.11
C PHE A 299 5.31 5.65 11.45
N PRO A 300 5.35 5.30 10.15
CA PRO A 300 4.15 4.96 9.36
C PRO A 300 3.52 3.60 9.70
N TYR A 301 4.30 2.66 10.21
CA TYR A 301 3.91 1.28 10.49
C TYR A 301 4.85 0.66 11.55
N PRO A 302 4.52 -0.50 12.15
CA PRO A 302 5.37 -1.20 13.12
C PRO A 302 6.77 -1.51 12.59
N GLU A 303 7.82 -1.23 13.38
CA GLU A 303 9.22 -1.30 12.94
C GLU A 303 9.67 -2.72 12.57
N GLU A 304 9.04 -3.75 13.12
CA GLU A 304 9.32 -5.15 12.82
C GLU A 304 9.05 -5.50 11.34
N LEU A 305 8.26 -4.70 10.64
CA LEU A 305 8.01 -4.83 9.20
C LEU A 305 9.14 -4.23 8.33
N ASP A 306 10.10 -3.50 8.92
CA ASP A 306 11.29 -3.03 8.21
C ASP A 306 12.34 -4.16 8.05
N SER A 307 12.38 -5.10 8.99
CA SER A 307 13.25 -6.28 8.96
C SER A 307 12.68 -7.39 8.09
N ILE A 308 13.38 -7.71 7.01
CA ILE A 308 13.22 -8.98 6.31
C ILE A 308 14.41 -9.83 6.74
N SER A 309 14.17 -10.93 7.45
CA SER A 309 15.14 -12.00 7.55
C SER A 309 15.23 -12.66 6.17
N GLN A 310 16.38 -12.49 5.50
CA GLN A 310 16.73 -13.30 4.33
C GLN A 310 16.97 -14.74 4.75
#